data_AF-A0A937N776-F1
#
_entry.id   AF-A0A937N776-F1
#
_cell.length_a   1.000
_cell.length_b   1.000
_cell.length_c   1.000
_cell.angle_alpha   90.00
_cell.angle_beta   90.00
_cell.angle_gamma   90.00
#
_symmetry.space_group_name_H-M   'P 1'
#
loop_
_entity.id
_entity.type
_entity.pdbx_description
1 polymer ?
#
loop_
_entity_poly.entity_id
_entity_poly.type
_entity_poly.pdbx_seq_one_letter_code
_entity_poly.pdbx_strand_id
1 'polypeptide(L)'
;MSKSSIVSLLVAVFCAVADAESPVSLPKDVPPVIGTAAAIASSAPRADSDRWSIELVVPKVAWEVVGEERPKLEWPEFKVTVEEAVLTLQMGYHPATQLSENAQNRVLDLKGRRLGRDEALKRLAAKTPVLVSVSGRMPDPFYLQCTKPDTLIVVLGIPSYPAPELLPCPTIAKKTSFKAWELYIWEQDGTIFYCLMVGTNRIKTDDEIAGSAVKGFEAIKSRLDQLQEGESVFVHGRRLAARPPSASAKAVTEYCEKIGLRAR
;
A
#
# COMPACT_ATOMS: atom_id res chain seq x y z
N MET A 1 48.76 -57.04 -41.94
CA MET A 1 47.35 -57.07 -41.50
C MET A 1 47.23 -56.24 -40.23
N SER A 2 46.74 -55.01 -40.33
CA SER A 2 46.47 -54.14 -39.18
C SER A 2 45.03 -53.65 -39.31
N LYS A 3 44.19 -53.95 -38.31
CA LYS A 3 42.78 -53.54 -38.25
C LYS A 3 42.72 -52.17 -37.58
N SER A 4 42.43 -51.12 -38.35
CA SER A 4 42.05 -49.82 -37.79
C SER A 4 40.58 -49.86 -37.37
N SER A 5 40.32 -49.80 -36.06
CA SER A 5 38.99 -49.54 -35.51
C SER A 5 38.75 -48.03 -35.51
N ILE A 6 37.77 -47.58 -36.30
CA ILE A 6 37.25 -46.21 -36.26
C ILE A 6 36.23 -46.15 -35.13
N VAL A 7 36.52 -45.35 -34.10
CA VAL A 7 35.56 -45.01 -33.04
C VAL A 7 34.84 -43.74 -33.46
N SER A 8 33.58 -43.86 -33.86
CA SER A 8 32.69 -42.71 -34.08
C SER A 8 32.19 -42.20 -32.73
N LEU A 9 32.65 -41.00 -32.34
CA LEU A 9 32.15 -40.28 -31.17
C LEU A 9 30.86 -39.56 -31.56
N LEU A 10 29.71 -40.06 -31.07
CA LEU A 10 28.41 -39.42 -31.25
C LEU A 10 28.22 -38.38 -30.15
N VAL A 11 28.33 -37.08 -30.49
CA VAL A 11 28.07 -35.98 -29.57
C VAL A 11 26.58 -35.63 -29.64
N ALA A 12 25.81 -36.06 -28.65
CA ALA A 12 24.42 -35.65 -28.48
C ALA A 12 24.37 -34.28 -27.81
N VAL A 13 24.01 -33.24 -28.56
CA VAL A 13 23.73 -31.91 -28.03
C VAL A 13 22.30 -31.92 -27.48
N PHE A 14 22.17 -31.99 -26.15
CA PHE A 14 20.89 -31.74 -25.49
C PHE A 14 20.66 -30.23 -25.44
N CYS A 15 19.87 -29.71 -26.38
CA CYS A 15 19.26 -28.39 -26.23
C CYS A 15 18.21 -28.47 -25.13
N ALA A 16 18.58 -28.07 -23.91
CA ALA A 16 17.61 -27.76 -22.87
C ALA A 16 16.78 -26.57 -23.36
N VAL A 17 15.53 -26.84 -23.72
CA VAL A 17 14.54 -25.80 -23.99
C VAL A 17 14.27 -25.13 -22.64
N ALA A 18 14.74 -23.89 -22.47
CA ALA A 18 14.35 -23.09 -21.33
C ALA A 18 12.84 -22.87 -21.43
N ASP A 19 12.09 -23.43 -20.48
CA ASP A 19 10.66 -23.20 -20.35
C ASP A 19 10.42 -21.69 -20.32
N ALA A 20 9.61 -21.20 -21.27
CA ALA A 20 9.07 -19.86 -21.20
C ALA A 20 8.11 -19.82 -20.00
N GLU A 21 8.56 -19.20 -18.91
CA GLU A 21 7.77 -19.03 -17.69
C GLU A 21 6.37 -18.50 -18.03
N SER A 22 5.36 -19.17 -17.47
CA SER A 22 3.94 -18.82 -17.61
C SER A 22 3.67 -17.33 -17.41
N PRO A 23 2.71 -16.73 -18.15
CA PRO A 23 2.46 -15.30 -18.12
C PRO A 23 2.22 -14.81 -16.68
N VAL A 24 3.05 -13.87 -16.24
CA VAL A 24 3.03 -13.38 -14.87
C VAL A 24 1.77 -12.57 -14.65
N SER A 25 0.92 -13.04 -13.73
CA SER A 25 -0.29 -12.33 -13.32
C SER A 25 0.07 -10.96 -12.73
N LEU A 26 -0.82 -9.98 -12.90
CA LEU A 26 -0.66 -8.67 -12.26
C LEU A 26 -0.41 -8.82 -10.76
N PRO A 27 0.51 -8.02 -10.18
CA PRO A 27 0.88 -8.13 -8.78
C PRO A 27 -0.32 -7.81 -7.89
N LYS A 28 -0.45 -8.57 -6.79
CA LYS A 28 -1.56 -8.41 -5.82
C LYS A 28 -1.14 -7.72 -4.52
N ASP A 29 0.16 -7.53 -4.32
CA ASP A 29 0.73 -6.91 -3.12
C ASP A 29 1.36 -5.55 -3.46
N VAL A 30 1.72 -4.80 -2.42
CA VAL A 30 2.38 -3.50 -2.53
C VAL A 30 3.80 -3.68 -3.09
N PRO A 31 4.27 -2.81 -4.00
CA PRO A 31 5.66 -2.83 -4.47
C PRO A 31 6.65 -2.61 -3.30
N PRO A 32 7.80 -3.29 -3.31
CA PRO A 32 8.86 -3.04 -2.34
C PRO A 32 9.49 -1.65 -2.56
N VAL A 33 9.95 -1.04 -1.48
CA VAL A 33 10.67 0.24 -1.51
C VAL A 33 12.17 -0.03 -1.66
N ILE A 34 12.89 0.77 -2.45
CA ILE A 34 14.35 0.67 -2.55
C ILE A 34 14.96 1.50 -1.44
N GLY A 35 15.84 0.90 -0.64
CA GLY A 35 16.57 1.58 0.42
C GLY A 35 18.02 1.11 0.51
N THR A 36 18.69 1.56 1.56
CA THR A 36 20.02 1.05 1.93
C THR A 36 20.00 0.54 3.35
N ALA A 37 20.67 -0.58 3.61
CA ALA A 37 20.81 -1.13 4.94
C ALA A 37 22.28 -1.29 5.32
N ALA A 38 22.59 -1.03 6.59
CA ALA A 38 23.90 -1.24 7.19
C ALA A 38 23.75 -1.98 8.52
N ALA A 39 24.65 -2.94 8.78
CA ALA A 39 24.72 -3.59 10.07
C ALA A 39 25.20 -2.61 11.16
N ILE A 40 24.52 -2.57 12.30
CA ILE A 40 24.98 -1.80 13.46
C ILE A 40 25.92 -2.69 14.27
N ALA A 41 27.19 -2.31 14.36
CA ALA A 41 28.16 -3.00 15.22
C ALA A 41 27.75 -2.80 16.68
N SER A 42 27.12 -3.80 17.29
CA SER A 42 26.77 -3.76 18.71
C SER A 42 28.04 -3.82 19.55
N SER A 43 28.22 -2.84 20.44
CA SER A 43 29.39 -2.69 21.33
C SER A 43 29.28 -3.48 22.64
N ALA A 44 28.40 -4.50 22.74
CA ALA A 44 28.35 -5.36 23.92
C ALA A 44 28.02 -6.82 23.56
N PRO A 45 28.94 -7.78 23.82
CA PRO A 45 28.61 -9.19 23.73
C PRO A 45 27.90 -9.61 25.02
N ARG A 46 26.56 -9.72 25.00
CA ARG A 46 25.92 -10.75 25.82
C ARG A 46 26.00 -12.03 25.01
N ALA A 47 26.75 -13.00 25.52
CA ALA A 47 27.15 -14.24 24.85
C ALA A 47 25.99 -15.18 24.42
N ASP A 48 24.74 -14.73 24.50
CA ASP A 48 23.56 -15.59 24.41
C ASP A 48 22.34 -14.91 23.76
N SER A 49 22.54 -13.82 23.00
CA SER A 49 21.45 -13.20 22.27
C SER A 49 21.69 -13.24 20.76
N ASP A 50 20.90 -14.04 20.05
CA ASP A 50 20.68 -13.98 18.59
C ASP A 50 20.06 -12.65 18.11
N ARG A 51 20.07 -11.64 18.98
CA ARG A 51 19.61 -10.29 18.70
C ARG A 51 20.75 -9.47 18.10
N TRP A 52 20.45 -8.84 16.99
CA TRP A 52 21.34 -7.91 16.30
C TRP A 52 20.49 -6.80 15.70
N SER A 53 21.11 -5.79 15.10
CA SER A 53 20.35 -4.65 14.57
C SER A 53 20.92 -4.20 13.25
N ILE A 54 20.04 -3.66 12.41
CA ILE A 54 20.44 -2.94 11.20
C ILE A 54 19.88 -1.53 11.23
N GLU A 55 20.62 -0.63 10.63
CA GLU A 55 20.14 0.67 10.22
C GLU A 55 19.60 0.53 8.79
N LEU A 56 18.36 0.94 8.59
CA LEU A 56 17.70 0.96 7.30
C LEU A 56 17.37 2.41 6.95
N VAL A 57 17.87 2.87 5.81
CA VAL A 57 17.54 4.17 5.23
C VAL A 57 16.65 3.95 4.03
N VAL A 58 15.44 4.51 4.07
CA VAL A 58 14.44 4.41 3.00
C VAL A 58 13.93 5.80 2.64
N PRO A 59 13.65 6.07 1.36
CA PRO A 59 13.03 7.32 0.97
C PRO A 59 11.59 7.37 1.49
N LYS A 60 11.25 8.43 2.21
CA LYS A 60 9.89 8.85 2.48
C LYS A 60 9.40 9.57 1.22
N VAL A 61 8.73 8.81 0.35
CA VAL A 61 8.25 9.34 -0.92
C VAL A 61 6.84 9.86 -0.73
N ALA A 62 6.70 11.18 -0.63
CA ALA A 62 5.42 11.86 -0.77
C ALA A 62 5.16 12.11 -2.26
N TRP A 63 4.10 11.50 -2.80
CA TRP A 63 3.66 11.76 -4.16
C TRP A 63 2.56 12.81 -4.14
N GLU A 64 2.82 13.98 -4.72
CA GLU A 64 1.78 14.95 -5.03
C GLU A 64 1.38 14.80 -6.50
N VAL A 65 0.08 14.58 -6.76
CA VAL A 65 -0.46 14.63 -8.12
C VAL A 65 -0.55 16.10 -8.53
N VAL A 66 0.48 16.60 -9.21
CA VAL A 66 0.49 17.94 -9.78
C VAL A 66 -0.12 17.89 -11.19
N GLY A 67 -1.45 17.82 -11.26
CA GLY A 67 -2.20 18.01 -12.51
C GLY A 67 -3.45 17.15 -12.63
N GLU A 68 -4.60 17.78 -12.87
CA GLU A 68 -5.82 17.12 -13.32
C GLU A 68 -5.61 16.51 -14.71
N GLU A 69 -6.21 15.33 -14.94
CA GLU A 69 -6.36 14.69 -16.25
C GLU A 69 -6.83 15.71 -17.30
N ARG A 70 -5.88 16.24 -18.06
CA ARG A 70 -6.13 16.83 -19.36
C ARG A 70 -5.08 16.27 -20.30
N PRO A 71 -5.44 15.88 -21.53
CA PRO A 71 -4.44 15.60 -22.56
C PRO A 71 -3.75 16.93 -22.87
N LYS A 72 -2.67 17.24 -22.16
CA LYS A 72 -1.82 18.41 -22.41
C LYS A 72 -0.67 17.98 -23.31
N LEU A 73 -0.37 18.82 -24.29
CA LEU A 73 0.73 18.69 -25.24
C LEU A 73 2.12 18.57 -24.56
N GLU A 74 2.23 18.92 -23.27
CA GLU A 74 3.47 18.90 -22.50
C GLU A 74 3.19 18.33 -21.10
N TRP A 75 4.07 17.42 -20.66
CA TRP A 75 4.03 16.79 -19.36
C TRP A 75 4.34 17.82 -18.26
N PRO A 76 3.54 17.91 -17.18
CA PRO A 76 3.86 18.80 -16.06
C PRO A 76 5.17 18.37 -15.39
N GLU A 77 5.90 19.34 -14.84
CA GLU A 77 7.10 19.07 -14.03
C GLU A 77 6.73 18.29 -12.77
N PHE A 78 7.29 17.09 -12.64
CA PHE A 78 7.19 16.29 -11.43
C PHE A 78 8.11 16.87 -10.36
N LYS A 79 7.53 17.48 -9.32
CA LYS A 79 8.27 17.88 -8.12
C LYS A 79 8.32 16.70 -7.15
N VAL A 80 9.50 16.10 -7.02
CA VAL A 80 9.73 15.01 -6.05
C VAL A 80 10.58 15.56 -4.91
N THR A 81 9.99 15.71 -3.73
CA THR A 81 10.72 15.98 -2.48
C THR A 81 11.00 14.65 -1.81
N VAL A 82 12.26 14.20 -1.85
CA VAL A 82 12.68 12.97 -1.16
C VAL A 82 13.19 13.33 0.23
N GLU A 83 12.41 13.03 1.26
CA GLU A 83 12.89 13.01 2.64
C GLU A 83 13.42 11.59 2.93
N GLU A 84 14.51 11.42 3.68
CA GLU A 84 14.99 10.09 4.07
C GLU A 84 14.47 9.73 5.48
N ALA A 85 13.94 8.52 5.63
CA ALA A 85 13.60 7.94 6.93
C ALA A 85 14.69 6.94 7.32
N VAL A 86 15.24 7.11 8.54
CA VAL A 86 16.24 6.21 9.13
C VAL A 86 15.56 5.37 10.21
N LEU A 87 15.60 4.05 10.04
CA LEU A 87 14.97 3.07 10.92
C LEU A 87 16.03 2.17 11.53
N THR A 88 16.04 2.06 12.85
CA THR A 88 16.83 1.03 13.54
C THR A 88 15.96 -0.20 13.76
N LEU A 89 16.25 -1.27 13.02
CA LEU A 89 15.49 -2.51 13.09
C LEU A 89 16.19 -3.51 14.00
N GLN A 90 15.50 -3.93 15.05
CA GLN A 90 15.90 -5.08 15.84
C GLN A 90 15.64 -6.36 15.06
N MET A 91 16.69 -7.15 14.89
CA MET A 91 16.72 -8.44 14.24
C MET A 91 16.94 -9.52 15.29
N GLY A 92 16.30 -10.66 15.10
CA GLY A 92 16.43 -11.80 15.99
C GLY A 92 15.17 -12.65 15.93
N TYR A 93 15.35 -13.96 15.83
CA TYR A 93 14.26 -14.91 15.95
C TYR A 93 14.25 -15.42 17.37
N HIS A 94 13.10 -15.39 18.02
CA HIS A 94 12.92 -16.15 19.25
C HIS A 94 11.92 -17.27 18.96
N PRO A 95 12.33 -18.54 18.93
CA PRO A 95 11.41 -19.65 18.64
C PRO A 95 10.24 -19.73 19.63
N ALA A 96 10.40 -19.17 20.84
CA ALA A 96 9.33 -19.09 21.83
C ALA A 96 8.35 -17.92 21.65
N THR A 97 8.60 -16.96 20.75
CA THR A 97 7.58 -15.92 20.47
C THR A 97 6.54 -16.55 19.57
N GLN A 98 5.36 -16.85 20.09
CA GLN A 98 4.18 -17.35 19.36
C GLN A 98 3.66 -16.38 18.27
N LEU A 99 4.48 -15.41 17.86
CA LEU A 99 4.22 -14.46 16.79
C LEU A 99 4.32 -15.19 15.45
N SER A 100 3.40 -14.88 14.55
CA SER A 100 3.48 -15.35 13.17
C SER A 100 4.81 -14.92 12.52
N GLU A 101 5.34 -15.71 11.60
CA GLU A 101 6.62 -15.43 10.93
C GLU A 101 6.65 -14.05 10.24
N ASN A 102 5.48 -13.54 9.84
CA ASN A 102 5.32 -12.24 9.17
C ASN A 102 5.32 -11.05 10.15
N ALA A 103 5.22 -11.31 11.46
CA ALA A 103 5.24 -10.27 12.49
C ALA A 103 6.66 -9.92 12.96
N GLN A 104 7.70 -10.52 12.37
CA GLN A 104 9.10 -10.30 12.77
C GLN A 104 9.94 -9.73 11.62
N ASN A 105 10.86 -8.83 11.96
CA ASN A 105 11.82 -8.30 11.00
C ASN A 105 12.77 -9.41 10.53
N ARG A 106 13.02 -9.46 9.22
CA ARG A 106 13.89 -10.50 8.62
C ARG A 106 14.60 -9.98 7.38
N VAL A 107 15.79 -10.51 7.15
CA VAL A 107 16.55 -10.31 5.92
C VAL A 107 16.51 -11.61 5.12
N LEU A 108 16.04 -11.52 3.89
CA LEU A 108 15.85 -12.63 2.96
C LEU A 108 16.74 -12.42 1.72
N ASP A 109 17.04 -13.53 1.03
CA ASP A 109 17.46 -13.48 -0.36
C ASP A 109 16.26 -13.46 -1.32
N LEU A 110 16.51 -13.30 -2.63
CA LEU A 110 15.45 -13.30 -3.65
C LEU A 110 14.63 -14.60 -3.72
N LYS A 111 15.16 -15.71 -3.19
CA LYS A 111 14.43 -16.99 -3.12
C LYS A 111 13.54 -17.07 -1.88
N GLY A 112 13.50 -16.00 -1.07
CA GLY A 112 12.73 -15.94 0.18
C GLY A 112 13.40 -16.68 1.34
N ARG A 113 14.64 -17.15 1.18
CA ARG A 113 15.37 -17.83 2.25
C ARG A 113 15.92 -16.79 3.22
N ARG A 114 15.69 -17.04 4.50
CA ARG A 114 16.18 -16.19 5.59
C ARG A 114 17.69 -16.30 5.75
N LEU A 115 18.35 -15.15 5.86
CA LEU A 115 19.77 -15.08 6.18
C LEU A 115 20.00 -15.17 7.69
N GLY A 116 21.00 -15.97 8.09
CA GLY A 116 21.50 -16.01 9.45
C GLY A 116 22.26 -14.73 9.81
N ARG A 117 22.49 -14.51 11.11
CA ARG A 117 23.17 -13.31 11.63
C ARG A 117 24.50 -13.04 10.93
N ASP A 118 25.41 -14.00 10.94
CA ASP A 118 26.77 -13.80 10.41
C ASP A 118 26.79 -13.51 8.90
N GLU A 119 25.93 -14.21 8.16
CA GLU A 119 25.78 -13.97 6.71
C GLU A 119 25.19 -12.58 6.45
N ALA A 120 24.15 -12.19 7.19
CA ALA A 120 23.53 -10.89 7.02
C ALA A 120 24.47 -9.74 7.41
N LEU A 121 25.21 -9.87 8.52
CA LEU A 121 26.22 -8.89 8.95
C LEU A 121 27.32 -8.72 7.90
N LYS A 122 27.79 -9.83 7.32
CA LYS A 122 28.82 -9.79 6.26
C LYS A 122 28.30 -9.08 5.00
N ARG A 123 27.07 -9.38 4.58
CA ARG A 123 26.49 -8.76 3.37
C ARG A 123 26.06 -7.30 3.58
N LEU A 124 25.74 -6.91 4.82
CA LEU A 124 25.33 -5.55 5.20
C LEU A 124 26.48 -4.74 5.82
N ALA A 125 27.73 -5.21 5.72
CA ALA A 125 28.90 -4.52 6.28
C ALA A 125 29.17 -3.18 5.58
N ALA A 126 28.87 -3.10 4.29
CA ALA A 126 28.78 -1.84 3.55
C ALA A 126 27.31 -1.41 3.50
N LYS A 127 27.04 -0.10 3.45
CA LYS A 127 25.70 0.47 3.23
C LYS A 127 25.13 -0.06 1.90
N THR A 128 24.42 -1.18 1.97
CA THR A 128 24.11 -2.05 0.84
C THR A 128 22.70 -1.74 0.35
N PRO A 129 22.47 -1.62 -0.97
CA PRO A 129 21.14 -1.44 -1.51
C PRO A 129 20.28 -2.69 -1.25
N VAL A 130 19.09 -2.47 -0.71
CA VAL A 130 18.13 -3.52 -0.36
C VAL A 130 16.75 -3.19 -0.87
N LEU A 131 15.95 -4.22 -1.14
CA LEU A 131 14.51 -4.08 -1.29
C LEU A 131 13.86 -4.16 0.09
N VAL A 132 12.90 -3.28 0.37
CA VAL A 132 12.20 -3.23 1.64
C VAL A 132 10.75 -3.62 1.42
N SER A 133 10.36 -4.76 1.97
CA SER A 133 8.96 -5.15 2.01
C SER A 133 8.29 -4.50 3.22
N VAL A 134 7.41 -3.56 2.92
CA VAL A 134 6.59 -2.87 3.90
C VAL A 134 5.28 -3.59 4.20
N SER A 135 4.90 -4.63 3.44
CA SER A 135 3.67 -5.41 3.68
C SER A 135 3.85 -6.51 4.74
N GLY A 136 5.08 -6.74 5.20
CA GLY A 136 5.44 -7.87 6.06
C GLY A 136 5.52 -9.23 5.33
N ARG A 137 5.24 -9.25 4.02
CA ARG A 137 5.29 -10.45 3.18
C ARG A 137 6.50 -10.44 2.25
N MET A 138 6.80 -11.58 1.63
CA MET A 138 7.73 -11.60 0.51
C MET A 138 7.16 -10.76 -0.64
N PRO A 139 7.93 -9.86 -1.27
CA PRO A 139 7.46 -9.15 -2.45
C PRO A 139 7.00 -10.11 -3.54
N ASP A 140 5.97 -9.71 -4.28
CA ASP A 140 5.47 -10.47 -5.42
C ASP A 140 6.61 -10.71 -6.44
N PRO A 141 6.77 -11.95 -6.97
CA PRO A 141 7.79 -12.25 -7.99
C PRO A 141 7.79 -11.28 -9.18
N PHE A 142 6.63 -10.72 -9.53
CA PHE A 142 6.50 -9.68 -10.55
C PHE A 142 7.47 -8.50 -10.30
N TYR A 143 7.62 -8.05 -9.04
CA TYR A 143 8.52 -6.96 -8.68
C TYR A 143 10.00 -7.36 -8.67
N LEU A 144 10.30 -8.66 -8.62
CA LEU A 144 11.66 -9.18 -8.50
C LEU A 144 12.34 -9.40 -9.86
N GLN A 145 11.58 -9.37 -10.97
CA GLN A 145 12.08 -9.67 -12.32
C GLN A 145 13.26 -8.81 -12.76
N CYS A 146 13.28 -7.54 -12.36
CA CYS A 146 14.35 -6.59 -12.72
C CYS A 146 15.40 -6.45 -11.62
N THR A 147 15.37 -7.30 -10.59
CA THR A 147 16.26 -7.18 -9.43
C THR A 147 17.54 -7.97 -9.64
N LYS A 148 18.67 -7.44 -9.17
CA LYS A 148 19.96 -8.16 -9.27
C LYS A 148 19.91 -9.44 -8.43
N PRO A 149 20.48 -10.57 -8.89
CA PRO A 149 20.40 -11.87 -8.20
C PRO A 149 20.82 -11.87 -6.73
N ASP A 150 21.78 -11.02 -6.36
CA ASP A 150 22.34 -10.91 -5.01
C ASP A 150 21.67 -9.85 -4.13
N THR A 151 20.60 -9.22 -4.60
CA THR A 151 19.88 -8.20 -3.83
C THR A 151 19.21 -8.82 -2.60
N LEU A 152 19.37 -8.15 -1.47
CA LEU A 152 18.74 -8.52 -0.22
C LEU A 152 17.36 -7.89 -0.08
N ILE A 153 16.46 -8.61 0.57
CA ILE A 153 15.13 -8.15 0.90
C ILE A 153 15.02 -8.02 2.41
N VAL A 154 14.76 -6.81 2.91
CA VAL A 154 14.43 -6.54 4.30
C VAL A 154 12.91 -6.52 4.42
N VAL A 155 12.35 -7.46 5.18
CA VAL A 155 10.90 -7.50 5.46
C VAL A 155 10.65 -6.90 6.83
N LEU A 156 9.78 -5.90 6.88
CA LEU A 156 9.36 -5.26 8.13
C LEU A 156 8.32 -6.14 8.83
N GLY A 157 8.61 -6.56 10.05
CA GLY A 157 7.69 -7.33 10.88
C GLY A 157 6.60 -6.42 11.41
N ILE A 158 5.49 -6.30 10.69
CA ILE A 158 4.38 -5.43 11.10
C ILE A 158 3.18 -6.32 11.42
N PRO A 159 2.63 -6.25 12.65
CA PRO A 159 1.65 -7.21 13.11
C PRO A 159 0.31 -7.16 12.36
N SER A 160 -0.01 -6.04 11.68
CA SER A 160 -1.23 -5.91 10.85
C SER A 160 -1.34 -4.48 10.30
N TYR A 161 -0.67 -4.18 9.18
CA TYR A 161 -0.82 -3.04 8.24
C TYR A 161 0.56 -2.75 7.60
N PRO A 162 0.65 -2.19 6.39
CA PRO A 162 1.95 -1.68 5.94
C PRO A 162 2.40 -0.50 6.80
N ALA A 163 3.72 -0.29 6.93
CA ALA A 163 4.28 0.77 7.76
C ALA A 163 3.72 2.12 7.29
N PRO A 164 2.86 2.79 8.09
CA PRO A 164 2.01 3.88 7.61
C PRO A 164 2.78 5.14 7.18
N GLU A 165 4.06 5.25 7.55
CA GLU A 165 4.93 6.38 7.20
C GLU A 165 5.85 6.12 5.99
N LEU A 166 5.97 4.86 5.54
CA LEU A 166 6.88 4.49 4.43
C LEU A 166 6.17 4.32 3.09
N LEU A 167 4.88 4.03 3.13
CA LEU A 167 4.04 4.14 1.96
C LEU A 167 3.44 5.54 1.92
N PRO A 168 3.03 6.03 0.74
CA PRO A 168 1.98 7.02 0.71
C PRO A 168 0.83 6.42 1.52
N CYS A 169 0.65 6.89 2.74
CA CYS A 169 -0.64 6.85 3.35
C CYS A 169 -1.54 7.47 2.29
N PRO A 170 -2.68 6.86 1.91
CA PRO A 170 -3.78 7.72 1.56
C PRO A 170 -3.98 8.54 2.84
N THR A 171 -3.25 9.66 2.98
CA THR A 171 -3.86 10.87 3.51
C THR A 171 -5.23 10.79 2.92
N ILE A 172 -6.24 10.63 3.77
CA ILE A 172 -7.62 10.72 3.35
C ILE A 172 -7.67 12.11 2.76
N ALA A 173 -7.34 12.20 1.48
CA ALA A 173 -7.11 13.44 0.79
C ALA A 173 -8.50 14.00 0.84
N LYS A 174 -8.68 15.00 1.71
CA LYS A 174 -10.00 15.44 2.06
C LYS A 174 -10.69 15.73 0.74
N LYS A 175 -11.78 15.01 0.48
CA LYS A 175 -12.38 15.01 -0.84
C LYS A 175 -12.93 16.40 -1.07
N THR A 176 -12.47 17.04 -2.13
CA THR A 176 -12.99 18.33 -2.59
C THR A 176 -13.98 18.11 -3.72
N SER A 177 -14.91 19.05 -3.88
CA SER A 177 -15.83 19.05 -5.02
C SER A 177 -16.08 20.47 -5.49
N PHE A 178 -15.73 20.76 -6.75
CA PHE A 178 -16.08 22.04 -7.39
C PHE A 178 -17.59 22.30 -7.42
N LYS A 179 -18.41 21.25 -7.35
CA LYS A 179 -19.88 21.33 -7.44
C LYS A 179 -20.57 20.99 -6.12
N ALA A 180 -19.83 21.03 -5.01
CA ALA A 180 -20.29 20.59 -3.71
C ALA A 180 -20.68 19.10 -3.67
N TRP A 181 -21.23 18.68 -2.54
CA TRP A 181 -21.67 17.31 -2.29
C TRP A 181 -23.19 17.26 -2.22
N GLU A 182 -23.79 16.21 -2.76
CA GLU A 182 -25.22 15.91 -2.65
C GLU A 182 -25.40 14.78 -1.65
N LEU A 183 -26.20 15.01 -0.61
CA LEU A 183 -26.57 14.00 0.37
C LEU A 183 -28.05 13.68 0.29
N TYR A 184 -28.36 12.44 -0.07
CA TYR A 184 -29.73 11.93 -0.12
C TYR A 184 -30.05 11.20 1.18
N ILE A 185 -31.20 11.49 1.78
CA ILE A 185 -31.68 10.87 3.02
C ILE A 185 -33.11 10.36 2.80
N TRP A 186 -33.37 9.11 3.12
CA TRP A 186 -34.72 8.56 3.06
C TRP A 186 -34.94 7.45 4.08
N GLU A 187 -36.21 7.20 4.35
CA GLU A 187 -36.64 6.08 5.18
C GLU A 187 -37.22 4.97 4.29
N GLN A 188 -36.85 3.74 4.60
CA GLN A 188 -37.43 2.55 4.00
C GLN A 188 -37.49 1.46 5.07
N ASP A 189 -38.68 0.90 5.29
CA ASP A 189 -38.92 -0.17 6.26
C ASP A 189 -38.42 0.18 7.68
N GLY A 190 -38.70 1.40 8.14
CA GLY A 190 -38.27 1.91 9.46
C GLY A 190 -36.76 2.16 9.58
N THR A 191 -36.01 2.00 8.50
CA THR A 191 -34.55 2.20 8.46
C THR A 191 -34.22 3.45 7.67
N ILE A 192 -33.38 4.33 8.24
CA ILE A 192 -32.88 5.51 7.54
C ILE A 192 -31.64 5.14 6.72
N PHE A 193 -31.68 5.51 5.45
CA PHE A 193 -30.61 5.38 4.49
C PHE A 193 -30.04 6.75 4.12
N TYR A 194 -28.74 6.77 3.85
CA TYR A 194 -27.99 7.94 3.44
C TYR A 194 -27.17 7.63 2.20
N CYS A 195 -27.05 8.55 1.26
CA CYS A 195 -26.15 8.42 0.12
C CYS A 195 -25.46 9.76 -0.14
N LEU A 196 -24.13 9.79 0.02
CA LEU A 196 -23.30 10.96 -0.26
C LEU A 196 -22.65 10.79 -1.63
N MET A 197 -22.89 11.75 -2.51
CA MET A 197 -22.38 11.75 -3.88
C MET A 197 -21.74 13.09 -4.23
N VAL A 198 -20.85 13.08 -5.24
CA VAL A 198 -20.33 14.31 -5.82
C VAL A 198 -21.43 14.99 -6.63
N GLY A 199 -21.62 16.29 -6.39
CA GLY A 199 -22.61 17.11 -7.08
C GLY A 199 -22.35 17.17 -8.58
N THR A 200 -23.41 17.11 -9.39
CA THR A 200 -23.29 17.18 -10.85
C THR A 200 -24.36 18.07 -11.46
N ASN A 201 -24.19 18.52 -12.71
CA ASN A 201 -25.23 19.27 -13.44
C ASN A 201 -26.32 18.34 -14.02
N ARG A 202 -26.56 17.20 -13.35
CA ARG A 202 -27.48 16.15 -13.77
C ARG A 202 -28.21 15.62 -12.55
N ILE A 203 -29.49 15.31 -12.73
CA ILE A 203 -30.32 14.60 -11.75
C ILE A 203 -29.84 13.15 -11.65
N LYS A 204 -29.56 12.68 -10.42
CA LYS A 204 -29.22 11.28 -10.14
C LYS A 204 -30.44 10.39 -10.25
N THR A 205 -30.25 9.18 -10.76
CA THR A 205 -31.33 8.17 -10.82
C THR A 205 -31.51 7.48 -9.47
N ASP A 206 -32.69 6.91 -9.23
CA ASP A 206 -32.99 6.18 -7.99
C ASP A 206 -32.00 5.01 -7.76
N ASP A 207 -31.57 4.34 -8.84
CA ASP A 207 -30.61 3.22 -8.79
C ASP A 207 -29.20 3.67 -8.40
N GLU A 208 -28.74 4.82 -8.91
CA GLU A 208 -27.45 5.39 -8.53
C GLU A 208 -27.41 5.78 -7.05
N ILE A 209 -28.49 6.40 -6.56
CA ILE A 209 -28.63 6.79 -5.17
C ILE A 209 -28.66 5.55 -4.28
N ALA A 210 -29.44 4.53 -4.65
CA ALA A 210 -29.54 3.29 -3.88
C ALA A 210 -28.25 2.46 -3.90
N GLY A 211 -27.54 2.41 -5.03
CA GLY A 211 -26.33 1.60 -5.20
C GLY A 211 -25.16 1.99 -4.31
N SER A 212 -25.12 3.25 -3.85
CA SER A 212 -24.07 3.77 -2.96
C SER A 212 -24.55 4.06 -1.53
N ALA A 213 -25.78 3.64 -1.19
CA ALA A 213 -26.43 3.94 0.07
C ALA A 213 -25.76 3.25 1.27
N VAL A 214 -25.82 3.90 2.43
CA VAL A 214 -25.43 3.33 3.73
C VAL A 214 -26.59 3.42 4.70
N LYS A 215 -26.64 2.46 5.62
CA LYS A 215 -27.67 2.37 6.66
C LYS A 215 -27.20 3.04 7.94
N GLY A 216 -28.03 3.92 8.49
CA GLY A 216 -27.80 4.55 9.79
C GLY A 216 -26.79 5.70 9.77
N PHE A 217 -26.87 6.51 10.81
CA PHE A 217 -26.15 7.79 10.90
C PHE A 217 -24.63 7.62 11.09
N GLU A 218 -24.19 6.61 11.83
CA GLU A 218 -22.75 6.37 12.05
C GLU A 218 -22.01 6.04 10.75
N ALA A 219 -22.65 5.33 9.83
CA ALA A 219 -22.05 4.98 8.56
C ALA A 219 -21.83 6.21 7.65
N ILE A 220 -22.71 7.22 7.74
CA ILE A 220 -22.56 8.45 6.95
C ILE A 220 -21.56 9.43 7.58
N LYS A 221 -21.44 9.48 8.91
CA LYS A 221 -20.42 10.32 9.59
C LYS A 221 -19.02 10.03 9.07
N SER A 222 -18.65 8.75 8.98
CA SER A 222 -17.34 8.34 8.46
C SER A 222 -17.07 8.83 7.03
N ARG A 223 -18.11 9.05 6.22
CA ARG A 223 -17.96 9.64 4.88
C ARG A 223 -17.89 11.16 4.90
N LEU A 224 -18.62 11.81 5.80
CA LEU A 224 -18.58 13.26 6.00
C LEU A 224 -17.23 13.73 6.56
N ASP A 225 -16.61 12.94 7.45
CA ASP A 225 -15.28 13.21 8.01
C ASP A 225 -14.16 13.21 6.95
N GLN A 226 -14.42 12.62 5.77
CA GLN A 226 -13.49 12.62 4.65
C GLN A 226 -13.58 13.89 3.81
N LEU A 227 -14.52 14.80 4.07
CA LEU A 227 -14.69 16.01 3.28
C LEU A 227 -13.81 17.15 3.78
N GLN A 228 -13.42 18.06 2.89
CA GLN A 228 -12.62 19.22 3.26
C GLN A 228 -13.44 20.25 4.03
N GLU A 229 -12.85 20.86 5.06
CA GLU A 229 -13.48 21.96 5.79
C GLU A 229 -13.87 23.10 4.82
N GLY A 230 -15.05 23.66 5.02
CA GLY A 230 -15.62 24.71 4.17
C GLY A 230 -16.36 24.21 2.93
N GLU A 231 -16.30 22.92 2.60
CA GLU A 231 -17.11 22.29 1.54
C GLU A 231 -18.61 22.39 1.84
N SER A 232 -19.42 22.38 0.78
CA SER A 232 -20.88 22.44 0.91
C SER A 232 -21.51 21.07 0.73
N VAL A 233 -22.54 20.76 1.52
CA VAL A 233 -23.33 19.53 1.44
C VAL A 233 -24.80 19.91 1.29
N PHE A 234 -25.41 19.56 0.16
CA PHE A 234 -26.83 19.79 -0.11
C PHE A 234 -27.65 18.59 0.31
N VAL A 235 -28.62 18.78 1.20
CA VAL A 235 -29.42 17.70 1.76
C VAL A 235 -30.74 17.56 1.01
N HIS A 236 -30.99 16.36 0.48
CA HIS A 236 -32.16 16.02 -0.32
C HIS A 236 -32.90 14.82 0.27
N GLY A 237 -34.21 14.72 -0.01
CA GLY A 237 -34.91 13.44 0.11
C GLY A 237 -34.44 12.46 -0.97
N ARG A 238 -34.94 11.21 -0.97
CA ARG A 238 -34.61 10.21 -2.02
C ARG A 238 -34.73 10.75 -3.45
N ARG A 239 -35.68 11.66 -3.66
CA ARG A 239 -35.91 12.40 -4.90
C ARG A 239 -35.76 13.88 -4.61
N LEU A 240 -35.31 14.67 -5.59
CA LEU A 240 -35.12 16.12 -5.42
C LEU A 240 -36.38 16.88 -4.94
N ALA A 241 -37.57 16.43 -5.36
CA ALA A 241 -38.83 17.03 -4.91
C ALA A 241 -39.30 16.50 -3.53
N ALA A 242 -38.72 15.39 -3.05
CA ALA A 242 -39.07 14.80 -1.78
C ALA A 242 -38.30 15.50 -0.65
N ARG A 243 -38.97 15.74 0.47
CA ARG A 243 -38.32 16.24 1.67
C ARG A 243 -37.63 15.08 2.41
N PRO A 244 -36.39 15.27 2.91
CA PRO A 244 -35.75 14.26 3.75
C PRO A 244 -36.47 14.14 5.11
N PRO A 245 -36.34 13.01 5.82
CA PRO A 245 -36.80 12.87 7.19
C PRO A 245 -36.19 13.97 8.09
N SER A 246 -37.03 14.79 8.70
CA SER A 246 -36.61 16.04 9.35
C SER A 246 -35.62 15.83 10.51
N ALA A 247 -35.83 14.80 11.33
CA ALA A 247 -34.93 14.47 12.43
C ALA A 247 -33.53 14.08 11.94
N SER A 248 -33.45 13.26 10.89
CA SER A 248 -32.19 12.82 10.30
C SER A 248 -31.48 13.96 9.56
N ALA A 249 -32.22 14.78 8.82
CA ALA A 249 -31.66 15.95 8.15
C ALA A 249 -31.07 16.93 9.17
N LYS A 250 -31.79 17.21 10.27
CA LYS A 250 -31.29 18.07 11.34
C LYS A 250 -30.01 17.52 11.98
N ALA A 251 -29.98 16.23 12.30
CA ALA A 251 -28.80 15.59 12.88
C ALA A 251 -27.57 15.67 11.95
N VAL A 252 -27.77 15.53 10.63
CA VAL A 252 -26.69 15.72 9.66
C VAL A 252 -26.23 17.17 9.63
N THR A 253 -27.14 18.14 9.56
CA THR A 253 -26.80 19.57 9.52
C THR A 253 -25.94 19.95 10.73
N GLU A 254 -26.36 19.57 11.94
CA GLU A 254 -25.62 19.81 13.18
C GLU A 254 -24.22 19.16 13.15
N TYR A 255 -24.12 17.95 12.59
CA TYR A 255 -22.83 17.28 12.46
C TYR A 255 -21.91 17.97 11.47
N CYS A 256 -22.42 18.32 10.29
CA CYS A 256 -21.69 19.05 9.25
C CYS A 256 -21.13 20.37 9.82
N GLU A 257 -21.94 21.15 10.53
CA GLU A 257 -21.51 22.39 11.18
C GLU A 257 -20.39 22.13 12.20
N LYS A 258 -20.52 21.08 13.02
CA LYS A 258 -19.50 20.70 14.01
C LYS A 258 -18.14 20.38 13.36
N ILE A 259 -18.12 19.78 12.18
CA ILE A 259 -16.89 19.43 11.45
C ILE A 259 -16.46 20.50 10.43
N GLY A 260 -17.11 21.67 10.44
CA GLY A 260 -16.75 22.82 9.60
C GLY A 260 -17.24 22.74 8.15
N LEU A 261 -18.24 21.90 7.85
CA LEU A 261 -18.92 21.85 6.55
C LEU A 261 -20.13 22.79 6.51
N ARG A 262 -20.52 23.23 5.30
CA ARG A 262 -21.71 24.05 5.06
C ARG A 262 -22.87 23.17 4.58
N ALA A 263 -23.74 22.75 5.48
CA ALA A 263 -24.96 22.03 5.11
C ALA A 263 -26.07 23.01 4.64
N ARG A 264 -26.75 22.66 3.55
CA ARG A 264 -27.87 23.45 2.97
C ARG A 264 -29.04 22.57 2.58
#